data_AF-A0A2E9D9U4-F1
#
_entry.id   AF-A0A2E9D9U4-F1
#
_cell.length_a   1.000
_cell.length_b   1.000
_cell.length_c   1.000
_cell.angle_alpha   90.00
_cell.angle_beta   90.00
_cell.angle_gamma   90.00
#
_symmetry.space_group_name_H-M   'P 1'
#
loop_
_entity.id
_entity.type
_entity.pdbx_description
1 polymer ?
#
loop_
_entity_poly.entity_id
_entity_poly.type
_entity_poly.pdbx_seq_one_letter_code
_entity_poly.pdbx_strand_id
1 'polypeptide(L)'
;MIEGILGRIFRVIQLRPMTFREIIDEPNSIKQSLLIIILISLAESFGRIIGDMHSFSVIIPVTVSIFIQWFLITIGYYIIGNFLYRNQIKFISSLSIIGFCHAPWLLTLMFALVGLSFSVYLILVMSLIWVLLTLMMCCKVLIGASFMSSFGVASILIVFGYVVRYYVIAPIY
;
A
#
# COMPACT_ATOMS: atom_id res chain seq x y z
N MET A 1 -19.58 -10.14 1.74
CA MET A 1 -18.31 -9.52 2.23
C MET A 1 -17.30 -9.30 1.09
N ILE A 2 -17.03 -10.30 0.25
CA ILE A 2 -16.02 -10.23 -0.83
C ILE A 2 -16.42 -9.25 -1.97
N GLU A 3 -17.70 -9.21 -2.36
CA GLU A 3 -18.16 -8.28 -3.41
C GLU A 3 -18.00 -6.80 -3.02
N GLY A 4 -18.15 -6.48 -1.72
CA GLY A 4 -17.96 -5.13 -1.20
C GLY A 4 -16.50 -4.68 -1.20
N ILE A 5 -15.56 -5.56 -0.82
CA ILE A 5 -14.12 -5.23 -0.79
C ILE A 5 -13.55 -5.12 -2.21
N LEU A 6 -13.88 -6.04 -3.12
CA LEU A 6 -13.42 -5.97 -4.50
C LEU A 6 -13.93 -4.70 -5.18
N GLY A 7 -15.21 -4.37 -5.01
CA GLY A 7 -15.77 -3.13 -5.51
C GLY A 7 -15.02 -1.89 -5.00
N ARG A 8 -14.66 -1.85 -3.71
CA ARG A 8 -13.86 -0.75 -3.13
C ARG A 8 -12.44 -0.72 -3.68
N ILE A 9 -11.76 -1.86 -3.80
CA ILE A 9 -10.42 -1.96 -4.39
C ILE A 9 -10.43 -1.36 -5.80
N PHE A 10 -11.35 -1.80 -6.67
CA PHE A 10 -11.45 -1.29 -8.02
C PHE A 10 -11.76 0.21 -8.05
N ARG A 11 -12.65 0.71 -7.18
CA ARG A 11 -12.94 2.15 -7.09
C ARG A 11 -11.75 2.97 -6.60
N VAL A 12 -10.93 2.45 -5.67
CA VAL A 12 -9.68 3.08 -5.23
C VAL A 12 -8.65 3.09 -6.35
N ILE A 13 -8.50 1.99 -7.09
CA ILE A 13 -7.62 1.91 -8.26
C ILE A 13 -8.09 2.90 -9.35
N GLN A 14 -9.40 3.07 -9.53
CA GLN A 14 -9.98 4.10 -10.41
C GLN A 14 -9.89 5.51 -9.83
N LEU A 15 -9.24 5.70 -8.67
CA LEU A 15 -9.04 6.97 -8.00
C LEU A 15 -10.36 7.72 -7.70
N ARG A 16 -11.46 6.99 -7.46
CA ARG A 16 -12.76 7.60 -7.17
C ARG A 16 -12.71 8.32 -5.81
N PRO A 17 -12.88 9.65 -5.77
CA PRO A 17 -12.67 10.43 -4.55
C PRO A 17 -13.54 9.97 -3.38
N MET A 18 -14.82 9.70 -3.63
CA MET A 18 -15.78 9.38 -2.57
C MET A 18 -15.43 8.07 -1.83
N THR A 19 -14.80 7.13 -2.54
CA THR A 19 -14.44 5.83 -1.96
C THR A 19 -13.43 5.95 -0.82
N PHE A 20 -12.55 6.97 -0.83
CA PHE A 20 -11.61 7.18 0.27
C PHE A 20 -12.33 7.57 1.58
N ARG A 21 -13.44 8.31 1.48
CA ARG A 21 -14.28 8.68 2.63
C ARG A 21 -15.10 7.48 3.10
N GLU A 22 -15.74 6.76 2.17
CA GLU A 22 -16.49 5.53 2.46
C GLU A 22 -15.65 4.52 3.27
N ILE A 23 -14.36 4.37 2.96
CA ILE A 23 -13.47 3.45 3.66
C ILE A 23 -13.24 3.87 5.11
N ILE A 24 -13.14 5.18 5.39
CA ILE A 24 -12.93 5.70 6.75
C ILE A 24 -14.18 5.54 7.61
N ASP A 25 -15.35 5.72 7.01
CA ASP A 25 -16.64 5.62 7.70
C ASP A 25 -17.08 4.17 7.91
N GLU A 26 -16.47 3.21 7.21
CA GLU A 26 -16.75 1.79 7.36
C GLU A 26 -16.05 1.18 8.60
N PRO A 27 -16.80 0.57 9.55
CA PRO A 27 -16.24 -0.03 10.76
C PRO A 27 -15.29 -1.21 10.50
N ASN A 28 -15.55 -2.01 9.45
CA ASN A 28 -14.76 -3.20 9.13
C ASN A 28 -13.64 -2.95 8.11
N SER A 29 -13.37 -1.69 7.74
CA SER A 29 -12.36 -1.33 6.73
C SER A 29 -10.95 -1.79 7.09
N ILE A 30 -10.60 -1.82 8.37
CA ILE A 30 -9.26 -2.25 8.81
C ILE A 30 -9.02 -3.73 8.53
N LYS A 31 -10.03 -4.58 8.70
CA LYS A 31 -9.95 -6.01 8.37
C LYS A 31 -9.77 -6.21 6.87
N GLN A 32 -10.44 -5.38 6.06
CA GLN A 32 -10.30 -5.39 4.60
C GLN A 32 -8.89 -4.96 4.17
N SER A 33 -8.37 -3.89 4.78
CA SER A 33 -6.99 -3.41 4.58
C SER A 33 -5.96 -4.48 4.95
N LEU A 34 -6.11 -5.15 6.09
CA LEU A 34 -5.24 -6.25 6.50
C LEU A 34 -5.24 -7.39 5.47
N LEU A 35 -6.42 -7.77 4.96
CA LEU A 35 -6.51 -8.79 3.92
C LEU A 35 -5.74 -8.38 2.66
N ILE A 36 -5.84 -7.13 2.23
CA ILE A 36 -5.07 -6.60 1.08
C ILE A 36 -3.56 -6.74 1.33
N ILE A 37 -3.09 -6.32 2.51
CA ILE A 37 -1.66 -6.40 2.86
C ILE A 37 -1.17 -7.85 2.91
N ILE A 38 -1.96 -8.77 3.46
CA ILE A 38 -1.63 -10.21 3.48
C ILE A 38 -1.56 -10.77 2.05
N LEU A 39 -2.50 -10.41 1.18
CA LEU A 39 -2.48 -10.87 -0.20
C LEU A 39 -1.25 -10.35 -0.95
N ILE A 40 -0.88 -9.08 -0.73
CA ILE A 40 0.34 -8.49 -1.28
C ILE A 40 1.58 -9.21 -0.74
N SER A 41 1.62 -9.54 0.55
CA SER A 41 2.78 -10.23 1.12
C SER A 41 2.96 -11.64 0.61
N LEU A 42 1.86 -12.37 0.42
CA LEU A 42 1.89 -13.67 -0.23
C LEU A 42 2.35 -13.55 -1.69
N ALA A 43 1.82 -12.57 -2.44
CA ALA A 43 2.22 -12.31 -3.82
C ALA A 43 3.75 -12.13 -3.95
N GLU A 44 4.31 -11.25 -3.14
CA GLU A 44 5.73 -10.94 -3.20
C GLU A 44 6.59 -12.12 -2.74
N SER A 45 6.13 -12.85 -1.71
CA SER A 45 6.83 -14.04 -1.22
C SER A 45 6.88 -15.13 -2.29
N PHE A 46 5.76 -15.41 -2.97
CA PHE A 46 5.73 -16.37 -4.08
C PHE A 46 6.60 -15.92 -5.25
N GLY A 47 6.59 -14.63 -5.59
CA GLY A 47 7.49 -14.06 -6.59
C GLY A 47 8.97 -14.34 -6.27
N ARG A 48 9.39 -14.18 -5.02
CA ARG A 48 10.77 -14.47 -4.57
C ARG A 48 11.11 -15.95 -4.56
N ILE A 49 10.17 -16.81 -4.17
CA ILE A 49 10.35 -18.28 -4.15
C ILE A 49 10.55 -18.81 -5.57
N ILE A 50 9.73 -18.35 -6.52
CA ILE A 50 9.78 -18.80 -7.91
C ILE A 50 10.99 -18.20 -8.64
N GLY A 51 11.33 -16.94 -8.33
CA GLY A 51 12.43 -16.21 -8.96
C GLY A 51 13.82 -16.66 -8.50
N ASP A 52 14.17 -16.35 -7.25
CA ASP A 52 15.58 -16.31 -6.83
C ASP A 52 15.91 -17.18 -5.61
N MET A 53 15.00 -17.28 -4.64
CA MET A 53 15.34 -17.84 -3.31
C MET A 53 14.98 -19.31 -3.15
N HIS A 54 14.05 -19.84 -3.96
CA HIS A 54 13.59 -21.24 -3.94
C HIS A 54 13.30 -21.84 -2.55
N SER A 55 12.98 -20.99 -1.56
CA SER A 55 12.76 -21.39 -0.17
C SER A 55 11.56 -20.70 0.45
N PHE A 56 10.67 -21.50 1.06
CA PHE A 56 9.50 -21.00 1.79
C PHE A 56 9.85 -20.24 3.08
N SER A 57 11.10 -20.33 3.56
CA SER A 57 11.57 -19.58 4.73
C SER A 57 11.44 -18.06 4.57
N VAL A 58 11.34 -17.58 3.32
CA VAL A 58 11.25 -16.17 2.94
C VAL A 58 9.87 -15.56 3.24
N ILE A 59 8.81 -16.37 3.39
CA ILE A 59 7.44 -15.88 3.57
C ILE A 59 7.29 -15.00 4.83
N ILE A 60 7.82 -15.47 5.96
CA ILE A 60 7.72 -14.78 7.25
C ILE A 60 8.45 -13.43 7.20
N PRO A 61 9.75 -13.35 6.87
CA PRO A 61 10.46 -12.08 6.86
C PRO A 61 9.91 -11.09 5.83
N VAL A 62 9.48 -11.55 4.65
CA VAL A 62 8.83 -10.69 3.65
C VAL A 62 7.53 -10.12 4.21
N THR A 63 6.68 -10.97 4.79
CA THR A 63 5.42 -10.53 5.40
C THR A 63 5.66 -9.51 6.49
N VAL A 64 6.55 -9.78 7.44
CA VAL A 64 6.91 -8.84 8.51
C VAL A 64 7.41 -7.51 7.93
N SER A 65 8.28 -7.56 6.91
CA SER A 65 8.81 -6.34 6.28
C SER A 65 7.73 -5.47 5.61
N ILE A 66 6.73 -6.08 4.97
CA ILE A 66 5.61 -5.37 4.33
C ILE A 66 4.69 -4.77 5.39
N PHE A 67 4.42 -5.50 6.46
CA PHE A 67 3.62 -4.99 7.58
C PHE A 67 4.28 -3.77 8.22
N ILE A 68 5.60 -3.82 8.46
CA ILE A 68 6.35 -2.68 9.01
C ILE A 68 6.32 -1.51 8.02
N GLN A 69 6.55 -1.75 6.72
CA GLN A 69 6.46 -0.69 5.70
C GLN A 69 5.09 -0.01 5.70
N TRP A 70 4.01 -0.79 5.67
CA TRP A 70 2.64 -0.29 5.72
C TRP A 70 2.37 0.53 6.99
N PHE A 71 2.85 0.04 8.14
CA PHE A 71 2.72 0.72 9.42
C PHE A 71 3.48 2.06 9.46
N LEU A 72 4.71 2.10 8.94
CA LEU A 72 5.53 3.32 8.86
C LEU A 72 4.92 4.38 7.94
N ILE A 73 4.43 3.97 6.76
CA ILE A 73 3.71 4.85 5.85
C ILE A 73 2.46 5.42 6.54
N THR A 74 1.75 4.58 7.29
CA THR A 74 0.55 4.99 8.03
C THR A 74 0.89 6.00 9.13
N ILE A 75 1.95 5.76 9.91
CA ILE A 75 2.42 6.72 10.93
C ILE A 75 2.76 8.06 10.28
N GLY A 76 3.51 8.04 9.18
CA GLY A 76 3.87 9.26 8.47
C GLY A 76 2.63 10.00 7.97
N TYR A 77 1.67 9.31 7.36
CA TYR A 77 0.40 9.90 6.93
C TYR A 77 -0.39 10.49 8.10
N TYR A 78 -0.51 9.76 9.22
CA TYR A 78 -1.21 10.21 10.42
C TYR A 78 -0.57 11.46 11.03
N ILE A 79 0.75 11.48 11.16
CA ILE A 79 1.51 12.62 11.70
C ILE A 79 1.35 13.81 10.76
N ILE A 80 1.59 13.64 9.46
CA ILE A 80 1.49 14.75 8.50
C ILE A 80 0.06 15.30 8.47
N GLY A 81 -0.96 14.44 8.36
CA GLY A 81 -2.35 14.86 8.35
C GLY A 81 -2.75 15.65 9.60
N ASN A 82 -2.41 15.14 10.78
CA ASN A 82 -2.87 15.76 12.03
C ASN A 82 -2.01 16.94 12.49
N PHE A 83 -0.69 16.91 12.29
CA PHE A 83 0.19 18.00 12.71
C PHE A 83 0.30 19.10 11.66
N LEU A 84 0.55 18.75 10.39
CA LEU A 84 0.79 19.76 9.35
C LEU A 84 -0.52 20.38 8.86
N TYR A 85 -1.57 19.58 8.71
CA TYR A 85 -2.86 20.02 8.19
C TYR A 85 -3.95 20.17 9.24
N ARG A 86 -3.62 19.94 10.53
CA ARG A 86 -4.55 20.08 11.67
C ARG A 86 -5.85 19.29 11.52
N ASN A 87 -5.79 18.18 10.81
CA ASN A 87 -6.91 17.27 10.72
C ASN A 87 -7.07 16.45 12.00
N GLN A 88 -8.25 15.86 12.16
CA GLN A 88 -8.56 14.95 13.26
C GLN A 88 -8.77 13.52 12.77
N ILE A 89 -7.84 13.02 11.93
CA ILE A 89 -7.92 11.67 11.39
C ILE A 89 -7.49 10.68 12.48
N LYS A 90 -8.32 9.67 12.74
CA LYS A 90 -7.99 8.58 13.67
C LYS A 90 -6.91 7.68 13.08
N PHE A 91 -6.00 7.17 13.91
CA PHE A 91 -4.94 6.28 13.47
C PHE A 91 -5.47 4.99 12.81
N ILE A 92 -6.52 4.39 13.37
CA ILE A 92 -7.19 3.20 12.83
C ILE A 92 -7.72 3.47 11.40
N SER A 93 -8.36 4.62 11.19
CA SER A 93 -8.83 5.03 9.87
C SER A 93 -7.69 5.23 8.87
N SER A 94 -6.52 5.69 9.35
CA SER A 94 -5.30 5.81 8.56
C SER A 94 -4.77 4.44 8.13
N LEU A 95 -4.71 3.46 9.04
CA LEU A 95 -4.33 2.08 8.72
C LEU A 95 -5.22 1.52 7.60
N SER A 96 -6.54 1.66 7.77
CA SER A 96 -7.52 1.23 6.77
C SER A 96 -7.24 1.84 5.40
N ILE A 97 -7.19 3.17 5.30
CA ILE A 97 -7.11 3.82 3.98
C ILE A 97 -5.77 3.58 3.30
N ILE A 98 -4.68 3.54 4.06
CA ILE A 98 -3.34 3.32 3.50
C ILE A 98 -3.23 1.91 2.93
N GLY A 99 -3.77 0.87 3.57
CA GLY A 99 -3.71 -0.47 2.97
C GLY A 99 -4.55 -0.59 1.70
N PHE A 100 -5.67 0.13 1.59
CA PHE A 100 -6.37 0.28 0.30
C PHE A 100 -5.54 1.03 -0.74
N CYS A 101 -4.75 2.03 -0.36
CA CYS A 101 -3.85 2.72 -1.29
C CYS A 101 -2.77 1.79 -1.85
N HIS A 102 -2.39 0.74 -1.11
CA HIS A 102 -1.49 -0.31 -1.58
C HIS A 102 -2.15 -1.34 -2.51
N ALA A 103 -3.48 -1.31 -2.69
CA ALA A 103 -4.18 -2.29 -3.53
C ALA A 103 -3.65 -2.46 -4.97
N PRO A 104 -3.07 -1.45 -5.66
CA PRO A 104 -2.44 -1.66 -6.96
C PRO A 104 -1.26 -2.66 -6.95
N TRP A 105 -0.67 -2.93 -5.77
CA TRP A 105 0.31 -4.02 -5.62
C TRP A 105 -0.33 -5.40 -5.75
N LEU A 106 -1.65 -5.55 -5.70
CA LEU A 106 -2.30 -6.83 -5.99
C LEU A 106 -2.11 -7.27 -7.44
N LEU A 107 -1.81 -6.34 -8.37
CA LEU A 107 -1.41 -6.69 -9.74
C LEU A 107 -0.17 -7.58 -9.75
N THR A 108 0.65 -7.51 -8.69
CA THR A 108 1.85 -8.34 -8.57
C THR A 108 1.54 -9.82 -8.29
N LEU A 109 0.31 -10.16 -7.85
CA LEU A 109 -0.14 -11.56 -7.77
C LEU A 109 -0.10 -12.26 -9.13
N MET A 110 -0.34 -11.51 -10.22
CA MET A 110 -0.27 -12.06 -11.58
C MET A 110 1.16 -12.48 -11.95
N PHE A 111 2.20 -11.99 -11.26
CA PHE A 111 3.60 -12.35 -11.52
C PHE A 111 3.98 -13.74 -11.05
N ALA A 112 3.40 -14.22 -9.94
CA ALA A 112 3.69 -15.55 -9.43
C ALA A 112 3.40 -16.65 -10.47
N LEU A 113 2.62 -16.33 -11.52
CA LEU A 113 2.21 -17.27 -12.55
C LEU A 113 3.01 -17.16 -13.87
N VAL A 114 3.69 -16.04 -14.15
CA VAL A 114 4.20 -15.74 -15.52
C VAL A 114 5.74 -15.80 -15.64
N GLY A 115 6.46 -15.86 -14.52
CA GLY A 115 7.92 -15.93 -14.51
C GLY A 115 8.61 -14.59 -14.81
N LEU A 116 9.92 -14.52 -14.56
CA LEU A 116 10.76 -13.31 -14.67
C LEU A 116 10.95 -12.90 -16.14
N SER A 117 10.08 -12.04 -16.66
CA SER A 117 10.18 -11.43 -18.00
C SER A 117 10.24 -9.91 -17.91
N PHE A 118 10.66 -9.24 -19.00
CA PHE A 118 10.64 -7.76 -19.09
C PHE A 118 9.28 -7.14 -18.72
N SER A 119 8.19 -7.87 -19.00
CA SER A 119 6.82 -7.50 -18.63
C SER A 119 6.62 -7.35 -17.12
N VAL A 120 7.36 -8.10 -16.30
CA VAL A 120 7.31 -8.02 -14.83
C VAL A 120 7.79 -6.66 -14.35
N TYR A 121 8.91 -6.18 -14.90
CA TYR A 121 9.46 -4.87 -14.55
C TYR A 121 8.47 -3.75 -14.88
N LEU A 122 7.83 -3.81 -16.05
CA LEU A 122 6.87 -2.79 -16.48
C LEU A 122 5.67 -2.71 -15.52
N ILE A 123 5.11 -3.86 -15.12
CA ILE A 123 3.97 -3.88 -14.20
C ILE A 123 4.41 -3.43 -12.80
N LEU A 124 5.61 -3.77 -12.31
CA LEU A 124 6.12 -3.26 -11.02
C LEU A 124 6.18 -1.74 -11.01
N VAL A 125 6.73 -1.15 -12.09
CA VAL A 125 6.78 0.31 -12.25
C VAL A 125 5.37 0.89 -12.32
N MET A 126 4.45 0.28 -13.06
CA MET A 126 3.05 0.72 -13.13
C MET A 126 2.36 0.65 -11.77
N SER A 127 2.52 -0.43 -11.01
CA SER A 127 1.98 -0.57 -9.65
C SER A 127 2.53 0.50 -8.72
N LEU A 128 3.83 0.80 -8.79
CA LEU A 128 4.45 1.85 -7.98
C LEU A 128 3.88 3.23 -8.32
N ILE A 129 3.77 3.56 -9.62
CA ILE A 129 3.15 4.80 -10.08
C ILE A 129 1.70 4.88 -9.59
N TRP A 130 0.96 3.77 -9.66
CA TRP A 130 -0.43 3.76 -9.23
C TRP A 130 -0.59 3.93 -7.73
N VAL A 131 0.31 3.35 -6.92
CA VAL A 131 0.32 3.57 -5.46
C VAL A 131 0.65 5.01 -5.11
N LEU A 132 1.54 5.65 -5.87
CA LEU A 132 1.77 7.09 -5.74
C LEU A 132 0.49 7.87 -6.01
N LEU A 133 -0.22 7.57 -7.10
CA LEU A 133 -1.48 8.23 -7.46
C LEU A 133 -2.59 8.01 -6.41
N THR A 134 -2.74 6.80 -5.86
CA THR A 134 -3.74 6.52 -4.82
C THR A 134 -3.42 7.27 -3.53
N LEU A 135 -2.14 7.33 -3.12
CA LEU A 135 -1.72 8.12 -1.96
C LEU A 135 -1.88 9.62 -2.17
N MET A 136 -1.57 10.13 -3.36
CA MET A 136 -1.83 11.53 -3.71
C MET A 136 -3.31 11.86 -3.62
N MET A 137 -4.18 10.98 -4.14
CA MET A 137 -5.62 11.17 -4.09
C MET A 137 -6.16 11.08 -2.67
N CYS A 138 -5.64 10.15 -1.87
CA CYS A 138 -5.92 10.02 -0.45
C CYS A 138 -5.61 11.34 0.29
N CYS A 139 -4.41 11.89 0.11
CA CYS A 139 -4.01 13.16 0.72
C CYS A 139 -4.90 14.31 0.24
N LYS A 140 -5.18 14.40 -1.05
CA LYS A 140 -6.05 15.45 -1.61
C LYS A 140 -7.46 15.40 -1.02
N VAL A 141 -8.07 14.22 -0.92
CA VAL A 141 -9.48 14.06 -0.54
C VAL A 141 -9.69 14.17 0.97
N LEU A 142 -8.79 13.58 1.75
CA LEU A 142 -8.96 13.45 3.20
C LEU A 142 -8.25 14.57 3.95
N ILE A 143 -7.09 15.01 3.44
CA ILE A 143 -6.30 16.08 4.05
C ILE A 143 -6.61 17.45 3.44
N GLY A 144 -7.16 17.50 2.23
CA GLY A 144 -7.37 18.76 1.52
C GLY A 144 -6.06 19.38 1.01
N ALA A 145 -5.00 18.57 0.90
CA ALA A 145 -3.71 19.02 0.43
C ALA A 145 -3.77 19.45 -1.06
N SER A 146 -3.01 20.49 -1.41
CA SER A 146 -2.83 20.89 -2.81
C SER A 146 -2.16 19.77 -3.62
N PHE A 147 -2.20 19.85 -4.95
CA PHE A 147 -1.60 18.83 -5.82
C PHE A 147 -0.10 18.62 -5.53
N MET A 148 0.67 19.72 -5.48
CA MET A 148 2.11 19.66 -5.20
C MET A 148 2.40 19.12 -3.82
N SER A 149 1.61 19.51 -2.82
CA SER A 149 1.81 19.03 -1.46
C SER A 149 1.44 17.55 -1.31
N SER A 150 0.37 17.11 -1.98
CA SER A 150 -0.02 15.69 -2.03
C SER A 150 1.05 14.84 -2.72
N PHE A 151 1.63 15.34 -3.82
CA PHE A 151 2.77 14.69 -4.50
C PHE A 151 3.99 14.58 -3.58
N GLY A 152 4.37 15.68 -2.92
CA GLY A 152 5.51 15.71 -2.00
C GLY A 152 5.33 14.75 -0.82
N VAL A 153 4.18 14.80 -0.15
CA VAL A 153 3.85 13.91 0.96
C VAL A 153 3.84 12.45 0.51
N ALA A 154 3.12 12.12 -0.56
CA ALA A 154 3.05 10.74 -1.06
C ALA A 154 4.43 10.19 -1.46
N SER A 155 5.25 11.01 -2.13
CA SER A 155 6.62 10.63 -2.52
C SER A 155 7.51 10.37 -1.32
N ILE A 156 7.49 11.27 -0.32
CA ILE A 156 8.27 11.11 0.92
C ILE A 156 7.85 9.83 1.65
N LEU A 157 6.55 9.58 1.79
CA LEU A 157 6.04 8.40 2.48
C LEU A 157 6.45 7.10 1.77
N ILE A 158 6.31 7.04 0.44
CA ILE A 158 6.73 5.89 -0.36
C ILE A 158 8.24 5.66 -0.22
N VAL A 159 9.05 6.69 -0.47
CA VAL A 159 10.52 6.59 -0.42
C VAL A 159 10.97 6.17 0.97
N PHE A 160 10.46 6.82 2.03
CA PHE A 160 10.79 6.46 3.41
C PHE A 160 10.43 5.01 3.72
N GLY A 161 9.21 4.58 3.37
CA GLY A 161 8.76 3.20 3.58
C GLY A 161 9.64 2.17 2.88
N TYR A 162 10.03 2.42 1.62
CA TYR A 162 10.89 1.51 0.87
C TYR A 162 12.35 1.54 1.32
N VAL A 163 12.88 2.71 1.68
CA VAL A 163 14.24 2.83 2.20
C VAL A 163 14.37 2.05 3.50
N VAL A 164 13.45 2.24 4.45
CA VAL A 164 13.47 1.48 5.70
C VAL A 164 13.33 -0.02 5.41
N ARG A 165 12.40 -0.39 4.52
CA ARG A 165 12.20 -1.81 4.21
C ARG A 165 13.43 -2.49 3.61
N TYR A 166 14.06 -1.90 2.60
CA TYR A 166 15.16 -2.54 1.87
C TYR A 166 16.54 -2.35 2.51
N TYR A 167 16.79 -1.22 3.20
CA TYR A 167 18.10 -0.93 3.77
C TYR A 167 18.19 -1.17 5.27
N VAL A 168 17.06 -1.21 5.99
CA VAL A 168 17.04 -1.44 7.44
C VAL A 168 16.50 -2.82 7.77
N ILE A 169 15.38 -3.23 7.16
CA ILE A 169 14.71 -4.48 7.54
C ILE A 169 15.25 -5.68 6.75
N ALA A 170 15.37 -5.56 5.42
CA ALA A 170 15.82 -6.65 4.57
C ALA A 170 17.20 -7.22 4.92
N PRO A 171 18.19 -6.44 5.39
CA PRO A 171 19.49 -7.00 5.80
C PRO A 171 19.46 -7.82 7.11
N ILE A 172 18.35 -7.81 7.85
CA ILE A 172 18.22 -8.50 9.13
C ILE A 172 17.89 -10.00 8.92
N TYR A 173 17.49 -10.39 7.70
CA TYR A 173 17.09 -11.75 7.35
C TYR A 173 17.65 -12.18 6.00
#